data_AF-A0A0T1UP50-F1
#
_entry.id   AF-A0A0T1UP50-F1
#
_cell.length_a   1.000
_cell.length_b   1.000
_cell.length_c   1.000
_cell.angle_alpha   90.00
_cell.angle_beta   90.00
_cell.angle_gamma   90.00
#
_symmetry.space_group_name_H-M   'P 1'
#
loop_
_entity.id
_entity.type
_entity.pdbx_description
1 polymer ?
#
loop_
_entity_poly.entity_id
_entity_poly.type
_entity_poly.pdbx_seq_one_letter_code
_entity_poly.pdbx_strand_id
1 'polypeptide(L)'
;MDTVTGREPTAAAAGHRGHGESLLPDDECDRIASRMRHAVVGFVDGPRDAVAEADQVLEELAAQFTDAVDRRRRTLRGSWQSGSEGGKDRSATAATATDTEQLRLALRDYRELTERLLHL
;
A
#
# COMPACT_ATOMS: atom_id res chain seq x y z
N MET A 1 -24.38 -40.66 28.82
CA MET A 1 -25.20 -39.57 28.23
C MET A 1 -24.32 -38.36 28.16
N ASP A 2 -23.71 -38.26 27.00
CA ASP A 2 -22.64 -37.39 26.59
C ASP A 2 -23.18 -36.02 26.19
N THR A 3 -22.58 -34.96 26.73
CA THR A 3 -22.56 -33.65 26.06
C THR A 3 -21.21 -33.01 26.34
N VAL A 4 -20.21 -33.41 25.55
CA VAL A 4 -19.00 -32.63 25.31
C VAL A 4 -19.39 -31.48 24.38
N THR A 5 -19.69 -30.31 24.95
CA THR A 5 -19.85 -29.10 24.15
C THR A 5 -18.45 -28.58 23.84
N GLY A 6 -17.98 -28.90 22.64
CA GLY A 6 -16.80 -28.29 22.05
C GLY A 6 -16.94 -26.77 22.04
N ARG A 7 -16.01 -26.09 22.71
CA ARG A 7 -15.83 -24.66 22.53
C ARG A 7 -14.82 -24.49 21.41
N GLU A 8 -15.34 -24.22 20.21
CA GLU A 8 -14.52 -23.75 19.11
C GLU A 8 -13.79 -22.46 19.55
N PRO A 9 -12.48 -22.32 19.26
CA PRO A 9 -11.82 -21.05 19.41
C PRO A 9 -12.40 -20.10 18.36
N THR A 10 -13.15 -19.11 18.82
CA THR A 10 -13.63 -18.00 18.00
C THR A 10 -12.41 -17.19 17.53
N ALA A 11 -11.83 -17.61 16.41
CA ALA A 11 -10.97 -16.80 15.57
C ALA A 11 -11.84 -15.74 14.87
N ALA A 12 -12.25 -14.72 15.62
CA ALA A 12 -13.07 -13.63 15.10
C ALA A 12 -12.80 -12.34 15.87
N ALA A 13 -11.55 -11.88 15.82
CA ALA A 13 -11.20 -10.49 16.14
C ALA A 13 -9.83 -10.11 15.54
N ALA A 14 -9.57 -10.50 14.28
CA ALA A 14 -8.61 -9.75 13.48
C ALA A 14 -9.32 -8.44 13.13
N GLY A 15 -9.04 -7.41 13.93
CA GLY A 15 -9.63 -6.09 13.79
C GLY A 15 -9.46 -5.59 12.37
N HIS A 16 -10.60 -5.38 11.71
CA HIS A 16 -10.75 -4.62 10.48
C HIS A 16 -10.38 -3.15 10.78
N ARG A 17 -9.10 -2.88 11.07
CA ARG A 17 -8.54 -1.52 11.04
C ARG A 17 -8.57 -1.12 9.58
N GLY A 18 -9.25 -0.03 9.25
CA GLY A 18 -9.44 0.43 7.88
C GLY A 18 -8.16 0.32 7.05
N HIS A 19 -8.06 -0.72 6.24
CA HIS A 19 -7.06 -0.80 5.19
C HIS A 19 -7.64 -0.04 4.02
N GLY A 20 -7.46 1.28 4.04
CA GLY A 20 -7.47 2.03 2.80
C GLY A 20 -6.30 1.51 1.96
N GLU A 21 -6.53 0.44 1.20
CA GLU A 21 -5.62 -0.23 0.25
C GLU A 21 -4.14 -0.09 0.64
N SER A 22 -3.62 -1.08 1.38
CA SER A 22 -2.18 -1.18 1.65
C SER A 22 -1.41 -1.02 0.34
N LEU A 23 -0.40 -0.14 0.33
CA LEU A 23 0.39 0.14 -0.87
C LEU A 23 1.15 -1.10 -1.36
N LEU A 24 1.43 -2.04 -0.45
CA LEU A 24 2.09 -3.30 -0.71
C LEU A 24 1.09 -4.46 -0.56
N PRO A 25 1.18 -5.51 -1.40
CA PRO A 25 0.41 -6.73 -1.22
C PRO A 25 0.69 -7.37 0.16
N ASP A 26 -0.36 -7.84 0.82
CA ASP A 26 -0.25 -8.40 2.18
C ASP A 26 0.69 -9.63 2.22
N ASP A 27 0.66 -10.49 1.19
CA ASP A 27 1.54 -11.66 1.07
C ASP A 27 3.05 -11.30 1.06
N GLU A 28 3.39 -10.14 0.50
CA GLU A 28 4.76 -9.68 0.39
C GLU A 28 5.25 -9.10 1.72
N CYS A 29 4.39 -8.33 2.39
CA CYS A 29 4.63 -7.87 3.75
C CYS A 29 4.86 -9.04 4.72
N ASP A 30 4.07 -10.11 4.60
CA ASP A 30 4.21 -11.31 5.44
C ASP A 30 5.52 -12.06 5.18
N ARG A 31 5.98 -12.10 3.93
CA ARG A 31 7.28 -12.68 3.53
C ARG A 31 8.43 -11.89 4.16
N ILE A 32 8.42 -10.57 4.01
CA ILE A 32 9.45 -9.66 4.56
C ILE A 32 9.46 -9.75 6.09
N ALA A 33 8.30 -9.72 6.73
CA ALA A 33 8.17 -9.86 8.18
C ALA A 33 8.72 -11.21 8.68
N SER A 34 8.53 -12.28 7.92
CA SER A 34 9.07 -13.60 8.24
C SER A 34 10.60 -13.64 8.16
N ARG A 35 11.20 -13.02 7.14
CA ARG A 35 12.67 -12.91 7.01
C ARG A 35 13.28 -12.04 8.10
N MET A 36 12.63 -10.94 8.46
CA MET A 36 13.07 -10.11 9.59
C MET A 36 13.05 -10.90 10.90
N ARG A 37 12.01 -11.70 11.16
CA ARG A 37 11.97 -12.58 12.34
C ARG A 37 13.10 -13.62 12.34
N HIS A 38 13.41 -14.18 11.18
CA HIS A 38 14.51 -15.14 11.04
C HIS A 38 15.87 -14.52 11.40
N ALA A 39 16.16 -13.33 10.88
CA ALA A 39 17.36 -12.56 11.22
C ALA A 39 17.46 -12.31 12.74
N VAL A 40 16.37 -11.91 13.38
CA VAL A 40 16.33 -11.66 14.84
C VAL A 40 16.59 -12.94 15.64
N VAL A 41 16.05 -14.09 15.22
CA VAL A 41 16.31 -15.38 15.88
C VAL A 41 17.76 -15.82 15.68
N GLY A 42 18.31 -15.64 14.47
CA GLY A 42 19.68 -16.00 14.11
C GLY A 42 20.76 -15.12 14.76
N PHE A 43 20.38 -13.97 15.35
CA PHE A 43 21.31 -13.06 16.02
C PHE A 43 22.11 -13.72 17.15
N VAL A 44 21.52 -14.69 17.84
CA VAL A 44 22.18 -15.41 18.94
C VAL A 44 23.33 -16.28 18.44
N ASP A 45 23.21 -16.83 17.23
CA ASP A 45 24.20 -17.74 16.63
C ASP A 45 25.22 -17.00 15.76
N GLY A 46 24.82 -15.91 15.11
CA GLY A 46 25.65 -15.15 14.19
C GLY A 46 25.24 -13.67 14.17
N PRO A 47 25.67 -12.85 15.15
CA PRO A 47 25.17 -11.49 15.31
C PRO A 47 25.52 -10.57 14.14
N ARG A 48 26.65 -10.78 13.45
CA ARG A 48 27.01 -10.01 12.26
C ARG A 48 26.17 -10.38 11.05
N ASP A 49 25.94 -11.67 10.84
CA ASP A 49 25.19 -12.18 9.69
C ASP A 49 23.70 -11.83 9.84
N ALA A 50 23.16 -11.95 11.06
CA ALA A 50 21.80 -11.53 11.40
C ALA A 50 21.54 -10.04 11.13
N VAL A 51 22.49 -9.16 11.50
CA VAL A 51 22.37 -7.72 11.23
C VAL A 51 22.45 -7.44 9.73
N ALA A 52 23.33 -8.13 8.99
CA ALA A 52 23.40 -8.00 7.54
C ALA A 52 22.10 -8.49 6.85
N GLU A 53 21.50 -9.58 7.33
CA GLU A 53 20.21 -10.07 6.82
C GLU A 53 19.09 -9.08 7.13
N ALA A 54 19.04 -8.51 8.34
CA ALA A 54 18.05 -7.50 8.70
C ALA A 54 18.17 -6.23 7.83
N ASP A 55 19.40 -5.80 7.53
CA ASP A 55 19.69 -4.66 6.65
C ASP A 55 19.18 -4.92 5.22
N GLN A 56 19.48 -6.11 4.66
CA GLN A 56 18.99 -6.50 3.34
C GLN A 56 17.46 -6.57 3.28
N VAL A 57 16.81 -7.11 4.31
CA VAL A 57 15.34 -7.17 4.38
C VAL A 57 14.72 -5.77 4.41
N LEU A 58 15.35 -4.83 5.12
CA LEU A 58 14.90 -3.45 5.16
C LEU A 58 15.12 -2.74 3.82
N GLU A 59 16.26 -2.95 3.16
CA GLU A 59 16.55 -2.41 1.82
C GLU A 59 15.51 -2.90 0.79
N GLU A 60 15.21 -4.20 0.82
CA GLU A 60 14.21 -4.81 -0.05
C GLU A 60 12.82 -4.19 0.18
N LEU A 61 12.40 -4.04 1.44
CA LEU A 61 11.13 -3.39 1.78
C LEU A 61 11.07 -1.95 1.28
N ALA A 62 12.14 -1.17 1.47
CA ALA A 62 12.20 0.23 1.03
C ALA A 62 12.13 0.36 -0.50
N ALA A 63 12.81 -0.53 -1.24
CA ALA A 63 12.77 -0.58 -2.69
C ALA A 63 11.36 -0.89 -3.21
N GLN A 64 10.72 -1.91 -2.64
CA GLN A 64 9.36 -2.30 -3.00
C GLN A 64 8.34 -1.20 -2.70
N PHE A 65 8.47 -0.56 -1.53
CA PHE A 65 7.61 0.56 -1.14
C PHE A 65 7.73 1.73 -2.12
N THR A 66 8.95 2.09 -2.51
CA THR A 66 9.21 3.15 -3.50
C THR A 66 8.57 2.82 -4.84
N ASP A 67 8.71 1.59 -5.33
CA ASP A 67 8.12 1.15 -6.59
C ASP A 67 6.57 1.12 -6.54
N ALA A 68 5.98 0.74 -5.41
CA ALA A 68 4.55 0.80 -5.18
C ALA A 68 4.01 2.25 -5.24
N VAL A 69 4.70 3.18 -4.56
CA VAL A 69 4.37 4.63 -4.62
C VAL A 69 4.51 5.16 -6.05
N ASP A 70 5.58 4.80 -6.75
CA ASP A 70 5.81 5.21 -8.13
C ASP A 70 4.77 4.64 -9.11
N ARG A 71 4.33 3.40 -8.91
CA ARG A 71 3.21 2.80 -9.65
C ARG A 71 1.93 3.58 -9.42
N ARG A 72 1.57 3.85 -8.16
CA ARG A 72 0.35 4.61 -7.83
C ARG A 72 0.40 6.02 -8.43
N ARG A 73 1.54 6.71 -8.33
CA ARG A 73 1.75 8.04 -8.95
C ARG A 73 1.59 8.00 -10.47
N ARG A 74 2.10 6.96 -11.14
CA ARG A 74 1.95 6.77 -12.59
C ARG A 74 0.48 6.53 -12.98
N THR A 75 -0.23 5.68 -12.25
CA THR A 75 -1.67 5.43 -12.47
C THR A 75 -2.49 6.71 -12.28
N LEU A 76 -2.23 7.47 -11.21
CA LEU A 76 -2.88 8.76 -10.96
C LEU A 76 -2.55 9.79 -12.04
N ARG A 77 -1.31 9.83 -12.54
CA ARG A 77 -0.95 10.70 -13.67
C ARG A 77 -1.72 10.32 -14.94
N GLY A 78 -1.85 9.03 -15.22
CA GLY A 78 -2.59 8.54 -16.39
C GLY A 78 -4.07 8.89 -16.37
N SER A 79 -4.72 8.87 -15.19
CA SER A 79 -6.17 9.07 -15.08
C SER A 79 -6.63 10.48 -15.44
N TRP A 80 -5.91 11.53 -15.03
CA TRP A 80 -6.29 12.92 -15.37
C TRP A 80 -5.72 13.37 -16.71
N GLN A 81 -4.53 12.91 -17.11
CA GLN A 81 -3.93 13.31 -18.39
C GLN A 81 -4.71 12.77 -19.60
N SER A 82 -5.29 11.56 -19.48
CA SER A 82 -6.14 10.98 -20.52
C SER A 82 -7.52 11.64 -20.63
N GLY A 83 -7.96 12.40 -19.61
CA GLY A 83 -9.25 13.09 -19.60
C GLY A 83 -9.25 14.45 -20.34
N SER A 84 -8.06 15.04 -20.51
CA SER A 84 -7.87 16.35 -21.18
C SER A 84 -7.93 16.26 -22.71
N GLU A 85 -7.56 15.10 -23.29
CA GLU A 85 -7.48 14.88 -24.75
C GLU A 85 -8.86 14.67 -25.42
N GLY A 86 -9.91 14.42 -24.64
CA GLY A 86 -11.23 13.96 -25.11
C GLY A 86 -12.31 15.05 -25.19
N GLY A 87 -12.26 15.93 -26.18
CA GLY A 87 -13.40 16.80 -26.45
C GLY A 87 -13.21 17.95 -27.43
N LYS A 88 -12.89 17.67 -28.71
CA LYS A 88 -12.98 18.69 -29.77
C LYS A 88 -14.43 19.06 -30.16
N ASP A 89 -15.42 18.25 -29.76
CA ASP A 89 -16.83 18.41 -30.16
C ASP A 89 -17.79 18.90 -29.05
N ARG A 90 -17.28 19.22 -27.85
CA ARG A 90 -18.08 19.84 -26.77
C ARG A 90 -17.82 21.34 -26.71
N SER A 91 -18.86 22.12 -26.39
CA SER A 91 -18.74 23.56 -26.13
C SER A 91 -17.52 23.84 -25.23
N ALA A 92 -16.65 24.75 -25.65
CA ALA A 92 -15.38 25.05 -24.99
C ALA A 92 -15.52 25.35 -23.49
N THR A 93 -16.67 25.88 -23.07
CA THR A 93 -17.00 26.18 -21.66
C THR A 93 -17.31 24.95 -20.81
N ALA A 94 -17.89 23.89 -21.41
CA ALA A 94 -18.18 22.64 -20.72
C ALA A 94 -16.95 21.73 -20.65
N ALA A 95 -16.07 21.80 -21.66
CA ALA A 95 -14.79 21.09 -21.67
C ALA A 95 -13.85 21.63 -20.57
N THR A 96 -13.71 22.96 -20.44
CA THR A 96 -12.88 23.58 -19.40
C THR A 96 -13.40 23.34 -17.97
N ALA A 97 -14.72 23.33 -17.78
CA ALA A 97 -15.33 22.99 -16.48
C ALA A 97 -15.06 21.53 -16.08
N THR A 98 -15.11 20.60 -17.05
CA THR A 98 -14.81 19.17 -16.80
C THR A 98 -13.33 18.96 -16.49
N ASP A 99 -12.43 19.60 -17.24
CA ASP A 99 -10.98 19.51 -17.04
C ASP A 99 -10.55 20.07 -15.66
N THR A 100 -11.17 21.17 -15.23
CA THR A 100 -10.96 21.74 -13.90
C THR A 100 -11.41 20.80 -12.79
N GLU A 101 -12.52 20.09 -12.96
CA GLU A 101 -13.00 19.11 -11.97
C GLU A 101 -12.11 17.88 -11.89
N GLN A 102 -11.61 17.39 -13.03
CA GLN A 102 -10.61 16.32 -13.08
C GLN A 102 -9.31 16.71 -12.37
N LEU A 103 -8.86 17.96 -12.53
CA LEU A 103 -7.70 18.48 -11.80
C LEU A 103 -7.93 18.57 -10.29
N ARG A 104 -9.15 18.91 -9.82
CA ARG A 104 -9.49 18.89 -8.40
C ARG A 104 -9.45 17.48 -7.81
N LEU A 105 -10.01 16.51 -8.51
CA LEU A 105 -9.96 15.10 -8.11
C LEU A 105 -8.52 14.58 -8.07
N ALA A 106 -7.73 14.88 -9.10
CA ALA A 106 -6.31 14.51 -9.13
C ALA A 106 -5.56 15.10 -7.92
N LEU A 107 -5.73 16.40 -7.62
CA LEU A 107 -5.07 17.03 -6.47
C LEU A 107 -5.51 16.42 -5.14
N ARG A 108 -6.79 16.05 -5.01
CA ARG A 108 -7.29 15.33 -3.84
C ARG A 108 -6.60 13.97 -3.70
N ASP A 109 -6.46 13.21 -4.78
CA ASP A 109 -5.81 11.90 -4.77
C ASP A 109 -4.32 12.00 -4.41
N TYR A 110 -3.62 13.02 -4.94
CA TYR A 110 -2.23 13.31 -4.57
C TYR A 110 -2.10 13.68 -3.08
N ARG A 111 -3.03 14.47 -2.55
CA ARG A 111 -3.08 14.84 -1.14
C ARG A 111 -3.32 13.62 -0.27
N GLU A 112 -4.33 12.81 -0.58
CA GLU A 112 -4.65 11.59 0.18
C GLU A 112 -3.48 10.60 0.15
N LEU A 113 -2.80 10.44 -0.99
CA LEU A 113 -1.59 9.61 -1.07
C LEU A 113 -0.46 10.15 -0.18
N THR A 114 -0.22 11.45 -0.21
CA THR A 114 0.83 12.09 0.61
C THR A 114 0.51 12.01 2.10
N GLU A 115 -0.74 12.23 2.50
CA GLU A 115 -1.19 12.10 3.88
C GLU A 115 -1.03 10.67 4.38
N ARG A 116 -1.36 9.66 3.56
CA ARG A 116 -1.11 8.25 3.89
C ARG A 116 0.36 7.97 4.11
N LEU A 117 1.25 8.50 3.26
CA LEU A 117 2.70 8.34 3.43
C LEU A 117 3.23 8.99 4.73
N LEU A 118 2.62 10.08 5.16
CA LEU A 118 3.01 10.80 6.39
C LEU A 118 2.46 10.16 7.68
N HIS A 119 1.42 9.34 7.58
CA HIS A 119 0.77 8.69 8.74
C HIS A 119 1.12 7.20 8.89
N LEU A 120 2.14 6.73 8.16
CA LEU A 120 2.72 5.39 8.33
C LEU A 120 3.56 5.29 9.59
#